data_AF-A0A2W0ANU5-F1
#
_entry.id   AF-A0A2W0ANU5-F1
#
_cell.length_a   1.000
_cell.length_b   1.000
_cell.length_c   1.000
_cell.angle_alpha   90.00
_cell.angle_beta   90.00
_cell.angle_gamma   90.00
#
_symmetry.space_group_name_H-M   'P 1'
#
loop_
_entity.id
_entity.type
_entity.pdbx_description
1 polymer ?
#
loop_
_entity_poly.entity_id
_entity_poly.type
_entity_poly.pdbx_seq_one_letter_code
_entity_poly.pdbx_strand_id
1 'polypeptide(L)'
;MTASMLQKIAIVVCVSVLAATTIDDATRRLSHDILEELIGINTTDSVGSTTAAANAMAKRLLDAGFLPADVKVLGPNYRKGNLVARIRGNSTPGLKPILTIGHLDVVEARGTDWTTEPFH
;
A
#
# COMPACT_ATOMS: atom_id res chain seq x y z
N MET A 1 53.99 -33.27 -35.79
CA MET A 1 53.08 -33.76 -34.72
C MET A 1 52.94 -32.67 -33.68
N THR A 2 51.75 -32.09 -33.67
CA THR A 2 51.19 -31.03 -32.79
C THR A 2 51.13 -31.51 -31.33
N ALA A 3 51.17 -30.67 -30.30
CA ALA A 3 50.07 -29.77 -29.96
C ALA A 3 50.49 -28.70 -28.92
N SER A 4 50.03 -27.48 -29.20
CA SER A 4 50.03 -26.31 -28.32
C SER A 4 48.98 -26.47 -27.21
N MET A 5 49.39 -26.28 -25.96
CA MET A 5 48.52 -26.28 -24.79
C MET A 5 47.90 -24.89 -24.63
N LEU A 6 46.78 -24.63 -25.31
CA LEU A 6 45.95 -23.46 -25.03
C LEU A 6 45.20 -23.69 -23.70
N GLN A 7 45.67 -23.01 -22.65
CA GLN A 7 44.95 -22.80 -21.40
C GLN A 7 43.66 -22.02 -21.72
N LYS A 8 42.52 -22.71 -21.80
CA LYS A 8 41.21 -22.09 -22.03
C LYS A 8 40.76 -21.37 -20.75
N ILE A 9 40.93 -20.05 -20.71
CA ILE A 9 40.29 -19.19 -19.70
C ILE A 9 38.79 -19.21 -19.99
N ALA A 10 38.02 -19.93 -19.17
CA ALA A 10 36.57 -19.85 -19.19
C ALA A 10 36.16 -18.54 -18.50
N ILE A 11 35.82 -17.53 -19.31
CA ILE A 11 35.16 -16.32 -18.82
C ILE A 11 33.75 -16.75 -18.40
N VAL A 12 33.51 -16.87 -17.09
CA VAL A 12 32.17 -16.96 -16.54
C VAL A 12 31.57 -15.56 -16.62
N VAL A 13 30.80 -15.32 -17.69
CA VAL A 13 29.92 -14.14 -17.77
C VAL A 13 28.75 -14.41 -16.83
N CYS A 14 28.81 -13.87 -15.60
CA CYS A 14 27.62 -13.75 -14.77
C CYS A 14 26.68 -12.74 -15.46
N VAL A 15 25.76 -13.24 -16.28
CA VAL A 15 24.62 -12.45 -16.73
C VAL A 15 23.71 -12.29 -15.52
N SER A 16 23.85 -11.14 -14.85
CA SER A 16 22.90 -10.69 -13.84
C SER A 16 21.58 -10.41 -14.55
N VAL A 17 20.71 -11.43 -14.68
CA VAL A 17 19.32 -11.20 -15.03
C VAL A 17 18.75 -10.37 -13.87
N LEU A 18 18.51 -9.08 -14.10
CA LEU A 18 17.62 -8.30 -13.25
C LEU A 18 16.24 -8.95 -13.42
N ALA A 19 15.95 -9.96 -12.61
CA ALA A 19 14.59 -10.44 -12.45
C ALA A 19 13.80 -9.25 -11.95
N ALA A 20 12.85 -8.77 -12.75
CA ALA A 20 11.87 -7.81 -12.28
C ALA A 20 11.23 -8.42 -11.02
N THR A 21 11.32 -7.73 -9.89
CA THR A 21 10.68 -8.18 -8.65
C THR A 21 9.18 -8.25 -8.91
N THR A 22 8.69 -9.45 -9.15
CA THR A 22 7.25 -9.71 -9.20
C THR A 22 6.72 -9.60 -7.78
N ILE A 23 5.57 -8.94 -7.61
CA ILE A 23 4.87 -8.95 -6.33
C ILE A 23 4.50 -10.40 -6.03
N ASP A 24 4.90 -10.91 -4.86
CA ASP A 24 4.59 -12.28 -4.48
C ASP A 24 3.08 -12.46 -4.29
N ASP A 25 2.62 -13.70 -4.39
CA ASP A 25 1.19 -14.02 -4.35
C ASP A 25 0.49 -13.60 -3.04
N ALA A 26 1.20 -13.58 -1.91
CA ALA A 26 0.62 -13.15 -0.64
C ALA A 26 0.45 -11.63 -0.63
N THR A 27 1.46 -10.88 -1.06
CA THR A 27 1.35 -9.42 -1.19
C THR A 27 0.27 -9.03 -2.19
N ARG A 28 0.17 -9.71 -3.33
CA ARG A 28 -0.88 -9.45 -4.33
C ARG A 28 -2.29 -9.64 -3.76
N ARG A 29 -2.52 -10.72 -2.99
CA ARG A 29 -3.81 -10.97 -2.32
C ARG A 29 -4.09 -9.89 -1.28
N LEU A 30 -3.11 -9.58 -0.42
CA LEU A 30 -3.26 -8.54 0.59
C LEU A 30 -3.60 -7.17 -0.03
N SER A 31 -2.93 -6.79 -1.12
CA SER A 31 -3.23 -5.54 -1.84
C SER A 31 -4.64 -5.54 -2.42
N HIS A 32 -5.08 -6.67 -2.99
CA HIS A 32 -6.45 -6.82 -3.48
C HIS A 32 -7.47 -6.68 -2.35
N ASP A 33 -7.30 -7.41 -1.24
CA ASP A 33 -8.23 -7.41 -0.10
C ASP A 33 -8.35 -6.03 0.56
N ILE A 34 -7.24 -5.26 0.60
CA ILE A 34 -7.26 -3.88 1.10
C ILE A 34 -8.01 -2.98 0.14
N LEU A 35 -7.76 -3.10 -1.17
CA LEU A 35 -8.43 -2.28 -2.18
C LEU A 35 -9.92 -2.59 -2.26
N GLU A 36 -10.29 -3.87 -2.21
CA GLU A 36 -11.69 -4.33 -2.19
C GLU A 36 -12.44 -3.77 -0.97
N GLU A 37 -11.87 -3.85 0.24
CA GLU A 37 -12.50 -3.25 1.42
C GLU A 37 -12.63 -1.72 1.27
N LEU A 38 -11.61 -1.03 0.75
CA LEU A 38 -11.66 0.42 0.57
C LEU A 38 -12.72 0.85 -0.45
N ILE A 39 -12.81 0.15 -1.59
CA ILE A 39 -13.86 0.38 -2.60
C ILE A 39 -15.24 0.03 -2.02
N GLY A 40 -15.31 -0.98 -1.15
CA GLY A 40 -16.52 -1.38 -0.43
C GLY A 40 -17.14 -0.30 0.47
N ILE A 41 -16.32 0.66 0.90
CA ILE A 41 -16.74 1.70 1.84
C ILE A 41 -17.14 2.96 1.06
N ASN A 42 -18.42 3.30 1.07
CA ASN A 42 -18.88 4.55 0.50
C ASN A 42 -18.32 5.74 1.29
N THR A 43 -17.37 6.46 0.69
CA THR A 43 -16.73 7.67 1.23
C THR A 43 -17.20 8.96 0.54
N THR A 44 -18.32 8.95 -0.18
CA THR A 44 -18.87 10.15 -0.82
C THR A 44 -19.26 11.21 0.21
N ASP A 45 -19.33 12.47 -0.23
CA ASP A 45 -19.53 13.58 0.71
C ASP A 45 -20.93 13.57 1.34
N SER A 46 -21.95 13.31 0.52
CA SER A 46 -23.36 13.47 0.89
C SER A 46 -23.86 12.43 1.89
N VAL A 47 -23.57 11.15 1.64
CA VAL A 47 -24.11 10.01 2.40
C VAL A 47 -23.03 9.13 3.04
N GLY A 48 -21.82 9.16 2.48
CA GLY A 48 -20.70 8.32 2.91
C GLY A 48 -19.99 8.78 4.18
N SER A 49 -18.91 8.08 4.51
CA SER A 49 -18.04 8.42 5.64
C SER A 49 -16.58 8.05 5.40
N THR A 50 -15.70 9.07 5.34
CA THR A 50 -14.25 8.83 5.34
C THR A 50 -13.77 8.29 6.69
N THR A 51 -14.48 8.57 7.78
CA THR A 51 -14.18 7.97 9.10
C THR A 51 -14.30 6.45 9.09
N ALA A 52 -15.28 5.89 8.36
CA ALA A 52 -15.42 4.43 8.24
C ALA A 52 -14.19 3.80 7.59
N ALA A 53 -13.75 4.36 6.44
CA ALA A 53 -12.53 3.93 5.76
C ALA A 53 -11.28 4.14 6.62
N ALA A 54 -11.16 5.28 7.29
CA ALA A 54 -10.04 5.57 8.19
C ALA A 54 -9.96 4.57 9.35
N ASN A 55 -11.09 4.19 9.95
CA ASN A 55 -11.15 3.20 11.03
C ASN A 55 -10.80 1.78 10.54
N ALA A 56 -11.29 1.39 9.36
CA ALA A 56 -10.94 0.10 8.75
C ALA A 56 -9.43 -0.02 8.53
N MET A 57 -8.82 1.01 7.93
CA MET A 57 -7.37 1.04 7.70
C MET A 57 -6.57 1.17 9.00
N ALA A 58 -7.06 1.93 9.98
CA ALA A 58 -6.45 1.99 11.32
C ALA A 58 -6.40 0.59 11.96
N LYS A 59 -7.51 -0.17 11.89
CA LYS A 59 -7.56 -1.54 12.38
C LYS A 59 -6.52 -2.42 11.70
N ARG A 60 -6.41 -2.40 10.37
CA ARG A 60 -5.40 -3.20 9.64
C ARG A 60 -3.97 -2.85 10.06
N LEU A 61 -3.67 -1.57 10.25
CA LEU A 61 -2.35 -1.14 10.70
C LEU A 61 -2.04 -1.63 12.12
N LEU A 62 -3.01 -1.56 13.03
CA LEU A 62 -2.86 -2.08 14.39
C LEU A 62 -2.67 -3.60 14.38
N ASP A 63 -3.46 -4.32 13.59
CA ASP A 63 -3.34 -5.78 13.42
C ASP A 63 -1.98 -6.16 12.79
N ALA A 64 -1.39 -5.28 11.97
CA ALA A 64 -0.06 -5.42 11.40
C ALA A 64 1.09 -5.03 12.36
N GLY A 65 0.79 -4.63 13.61
CA GLY A 65 1.77 -4.36 14.65
C GLY A 65 2.20 -2.91 14.80
N PHE A 66 1.48 -1.95 14.19
CA PHE A 66 1.70 -0.54 14.52
C PHE A 66 1.35 -0.27 15.98
N LEU A 67 2.11 0.64 16.62
CA LEU A 67 1.80 1.04 17.99
C LEU A 67 0.49 1.85 18.02
N PRO A 68 -0.42 1.61 18.99
CA PRO A 68 -1.65 2.41 19.15
C PRO A 68 -1.41 3.92 19.34
N ALA A 69 -0.24 4.30 19.86
CA ALA A 69 0.16 5.69 19.97
C ALA A 69 0.45 6.35 18.61
N ASP A 70 0.82 5.56 17.60
CA ASP A 70 1.27 6.00 16.28
C ASP A 70 0.17 5.93 15.21
N VAL A 71 -1.02 5.41 15.54
CA VAL A 71 -2.19 5.35 14.66
C VAL A 71 -3.31 6.19 15.26
N LYS A 72 -3.80 7.19 14.50
CA LYS A 72 -4.85 8.12 14.94
C LYS A 72 -5.87 8.33 13.83
N VAL A 73 -7.15 8.33 14.20
CA VAL A 73 -8.25 8.78 13.34
C VAL A 73 -8.76 10.10 13.91
N LEU A 74 -8.65 11.17 13.13
CA LEU A 74 -8.92 12.55 13.57
C LEU A 74 -9.73 13.29 12.51
N GLY A 75 -10.66 14.15 12.92
CA GLY A 75 -11.46 14.91 11.95
C GLY A 75 -12.38 15.93 12.61
N PRO A 76 -12.93 16.88 11.83
CA PRO A 76 -13.81 17.93 12.35
C PRO A 76 -15.17 17.41 12.82
N ASN A 77 -15.58 16.20 12.40
CA ASN A 77 -16.83 15.58 12.83
C ASN A 77 -16.78 14.05 12.67
N TYR A 78 -17.85 13.37 13.08
CA TYR A 78 -17.94 11.91 13.11
C TYR A 78 -17.88 11.23 11.73
N ARG A 79 -18.20 11.91 10.62
CA ARG A 79 -18.12 11.32 9.26
C ARG A 79 -16.85 11.67 8.49
N LYS A 80 -16.08 12.67 8.94
CA LYS A 80 -14.95 13.26 8.21
C LYS A 80 -13.60 12.98 8.87
N GLY A 81 -13.31 11.72 9.19
CA GLY A 81 -12.04 11.29 9.76
C GLY A 81 -10.92 11.20 8.72
N ASN A 82 -9.71 11.52 9.16
CA ASN A 82 -8.42 11.30 8.50
C ASN A 82 -7.62 10.27 9.29
N LEU A 83 -6.95 9.37 8.59
CA LEU A 83 -5.98 8.44 9.20
C LEU A 83 -4.59 9.07 9.20
N VAL A 84 -3.96 9.15 10.37
CA VAL A 84 -2.54 9.44 10.52
C VAL A 84 -1.87 8.21 11.11
N ALA A 85 -0.88 7.67 10.40
CA ALA A 85 -0.07 6.55 10.84
C ALA A 85 1.42 6.91 10.76
N ARG A 86 2.19 6.51 11.78
CA ARG A 86 3.65 6.76 11.83
C ARG A 86 4.40 5.45 11.87
N ILE A 87 5.27 5.23 10.88
CA ILE A 87 6.37 4.27 10.97
C ILE A 87 7.58 5.01 11.54
N ARG A 88 8.15 4.52 12.64
CA ARG A 88 9.34 5.13 13.25
C ARG A 88 10.60 4.69 12.50
N GLY A 89 11.47 5.65 12.19
CA GLY A 89 12.77 5.37 11.57
C GLY A 89 13.72 4.63 12.52
N ASN A 90 14.80 4.08 11.97
CA ASN A 90 15.78 3.27 12.69
C ASN A 90 16.80 4.10 13.49
N SER A 91 16.35 5.02 14.35
CA SER A 91 17.17 5.87 15.25
C SER A 91 18.39 6.58 14.63
N THR A 92 18.56 6.56 13.31
CA THR A 92 19.66 7.21 12.60
C THR A 92 19.52 8.73 12.79
N PRO A 93 20.48 9.40 13.47
CA PRO A 93 20.37 10.83 13.74
C PRO A 93 20.38 11.66 12.46
N GLY A 94 19.72 12.82 12.50
CA GLY A 94 19.78 13.82 11.43
C GLY A 94 18.94 13.54 10.18
N LEU A 95 18.24 12.40 10.10
CA LEU A 95 17.31 12.13 9.01
C LEU A 95 16.02 12.94 9.16
N LYS A 96 15.55 13.52 8.06
CA LYS A 96 14.26 14.22 8.00
C LYS A 96 13.12 13.23 7.82
N PRO A 97 11.94 13.46 8.43
CA PRO A 97 10.77 12.62 8.20
C PRO A 97 10.26 12.76 6.76
N ILE A 98 9.66 11.68 6.23
CA ILE A 98 8.94 11.66 4.95
C ILE A 98 7.45 11.63 5.26
N LEU A 99 6.67 12.45 4.54
CA LEU A 99 5.21 12.43 4.58
C LEU A 99 4.67 11.93 3.24
N THR A 100 3.88 10.86 3.29
CA THR A 100 3.02 10.44 2.19
C THR A 100 1.59 10.81 2.55
N ILE A 101 0.90 11.49 1.64
CA ILE A 101 -0.47 11.96 1.84
C ILE A 101 -1.32 11.61 0.63
N GLY A 102 -2.56 11.26 0.89
CA GLY A 102 -3.62 11.02 -0.09
C GLY A 102 -4.97 11.33 0.55
N HIS A 103 -6.04 11.18 -0.22
CA HIS A 103 -7.40 11.43 0.25
C HIS A 103 -8.24 10.15 0.17
N LEU A 104 -9.23 10.02 1.07
CA LEU A 104 -10.12 8.85 1.16
C LEU A 104 -11.48 9.09 0.50
N ASP A 105 -11.88 10.36 0.38
CA ASP A 105 -13.14 10.74 -0.24
C ASP A 105 -13.10 10.52 -1.74
N VAL A 106 -14.28 10.18 -2.27
CA VAL A 106 -14.53 10.07 -3.70
C VAL A 106 -15.72 10.94 -4.07
N VAL A 107 -15.83 11.23 -5.36
CA VAL A 107 -17.03 11.87 -5.91
C VAL A 107 -18.22 10.92 -5.86
N GLU A 108 -19.43 11.47 -6.00
CA GLU A 108 -20.67 10.69 -6.00
C GLU A 108 -20.70 9.62 -7.10
N ALA A 109 -21.26 8.45 -6.77
CA ALA A 109 -21.43 7.33 -7.70
C ALA A 109 -22.89 6.83 -7.65
N ARG A 110 -23.70 7.26 -8.62
CA ARG A 110 -25.12 6.86 -8.72
C ARG A 110 -25.22 5.49 -9.36
N GLY A 111 -25.90 4.54 -8.73
CA GLY A 111 -26.05 3.19 -9.28
C GLY A 111 -26.64 3.14 -10.70
N THR A 112 -27.46 4.12 -11.09
CA THR A 112 -28.01 4.23 -12.45
C THR A 112 -26.96 4.47 -13.54
N ASP A 113 -25.78 4.96 -13.18
CA ASP A 113 -24.72 5.34 -14.11
C ASP A 113 -23.71 4.19 -14.32
N TRP A 114 -23.89 3.07 -13.63
CA TRP A 114 -22.95 1.94 -13.58
C TRP A 114 -23.61 0.62 -13.99
N THR A 115 -22.81 -0.28 -14.59
CA THR A 115 -23.24 -1.65 -14.90
C THR A 115 -23.07 -2.62 -13.72
N THR A 116 -22.43 -2.17 -12.65
CA THR A 116 -22.21 -2.89 -11.38
C THR A 116 -22.52 -1.95 -10.21
N GLU A 117 -22.74 -2.51 -9.02
CA GLU A 117 -22.88 -1.68 -7.83
C GLU A 117 -21.56 -0.93 -7.57
N PRO A 118 -21.55 0.40 -7.42
CA PRO A 118 -20.31 1.19 -7.45
C PRO A 118 -19.39 0.93 -6.25
N PHE A 119 -19.91 0.31 -5.19
CA PHE A 119 -19.16 -0.03 -3.98
C PHE A 119 -19.22 -1.54 -3.67
N HIS A 120 -19.55 -2.43 -4.63
CA HIS A 120 -19.54 -3.89 -4.44
C HIS A 120 -19.33 -4.68 -5.74
#